data_AF-A0A2V6EL09-F1
#
_entry.id   AF-A0A2V6EL09-F1
#
_cell.length_a   1.000
_cell.length_b   1.000
_cell.length_c   1.000
_cell.angle_alpha   90.00
_cell.angle_beta   90.00
_cell.angle_gamma   90.00
#
_symmetry.space_group_name_H-M   'P 1'
#
loop_
_entity.id
_entity.type
_entity.pdbx_description
1 polymer ?
#
loop_
_entity_poly.entity_id
_entity_poly.type
_entity_poly.pdbx_seq_one_letter_code
_entity_poly.pdbx_strand_id
1 'polypeptide(L)'
;MSNVKADRHVKGDWWPHPIPPNVKFGEGFYCESAQIFRHLRSTKRRAVVIGDHVSCYAGCSFSVGENGQCTIGDFTLLNGALIMAEDKIDGRR
;
A
#
# COMPACT_ATOMS: atom_id res chain seq x y z
N MET A 1 5.59 15.62 -1.23
CA MET A 1 6.61 14.79 -1.91
C MET A 1 6.59 13.38 -1.34
N SER A 2 6.56 12.36 -2.19
CA SER A 2 6.65 10.95 -1.76
C SER A 2 8.09 10.54 -1.46
N ASN A 3 8.31 9.56 -0.57
CA ASN A 3 9.60 8.92 -0.36
C ASN A 3 9.82 7.69 -1.26
N VAL A 4 8.88 7.39 -2.16
CA VAL A 4 9.00 6.33 -3.16
C VAL A 4 9.76 6.87 -4.38
N LYS A 5 10.80 6.16 -4.80
CA LYS A 5 11.63 6.48 -5.97
C LYS A 5 10.93 6.11 -7.28
N ALA A 6 11.47 6.57 -8.41
CA ALA A 6 10.91 6.31 -9.74
C ALA A 6 10.83 4.81 -10.09
N ASP A 7 11.75 4.00 -9.56
CA ASP A 7 11.78 2.54 -9.69
C ASP A 7 10.84 1.81 -8.69
N ARG A 8 10.00 2.56 -7.97
CA ARG A 8 9.05 2.10 -6.95
C ARG A 8 9.69 1.51 -5.69
N HIS A 9 11.00 1.64 -5.49
CA HIS A 9 11.61 1.35 -4.19
C HIS A 9 11.41 2.51 -3.21
N VAL A 10 11.18 2.19 -1.95
CA VAL A 10 11.14 3.19 -0.88
C VAL A 10 12.58 3.66 -0.58
N LYS A 11 12.78 4.97 -0.40
CA LYS A 11 14.10 5.54 -0.06
C LYS A 11 14.52 5.10 1.34
N GLY A 12 15.71 4.50 1.46
CA GLY A 12 16.26 4.03 2.74
C GLY A 12 15.63 2.74 3.26
N ASP A 13 14.83 2.07 2.44
CA ASP A 13 14.18 0.81 2.81
C ASP A 13 15.20 -0.33 2.90
N TRP A 14 15.02 -1.18 3.91
CA TRP A 14 15.78 -2.41 4.08
C TRP A 14 15.20 -3.55 3.25
N TRP A 15 13.94 -3.43 2.82
CA TRP A 15 13.28 -4.41 1.97
C TRP A 15 13.78 -4.31 0.52
N PRO A 16 14.19 -5.43 -0.10
CA PRO A 16 14.89 -5.39 -1.39
C PRO A 16 13.96 -5.27 -2.61
N HIS A 17 12.65 -5.41 -2.43
CA HIS A 17 11.70 -5.43 -3.54
C HIS A 17 10.92 -4.11 -3.66
N PRO A 18 10.56 -3.68 -4.88
CA PRO A 18 9.80 -2.45 -5.08
C PRO A 18 8.34 -2.64 -4.64
N ILE A 19 7.60 -1.54 -4.50
CA ILE A 19 6.15 -1.57 -4.33
C ILE A 19 5.53 -2.27 -5.57
N PRO A 20 4.71 -3.33 -5.39
CA PRO A 20 4.16 -4.10 -6.51
C PRO A 20 3.41 -3.23 -7.53
N PRO A 21 3.46 -3.54 -8.84
CA PRO A 21 2.89 -2.70 -9.91
C PRO A 21 1.36 -2.58 -9.87
N ASN A 22 0.70 -3.54 -9.21
CA ASN A 22 -0.73 -3.58 -8.96
C ASN A 22 -1.18 -2.77 -7.72
N VAL A 23 -0.25 -2.12 -7.02
CA VAL A 23 -0.54 -1.10 -6.00
C VAL A 23 -0.52 0.28 -6.66
N LYS A 24 -1.58 1.07 -6.48
CA LYS A 24 -1.62 2.48 -6.87
C LYS A 24 -1.59 3.35 -5.63
N PHE A 25 -0.88 4.46 -5.71
CA PHE A 25 -0.76 5.43 -4.63
C PHE A 25 -0.80 6.85 -5.21
N GLY A 26 -1.43 7.75 -4.46
CA GLY A 26 -1.63 9.14 -4.83
C GLY A 26 -0.41 10.03 -4.58
N GLU A 27 -0.60 11.33 -4.78
CA GLU A 27 0.38 12.36 -4.46
C GLU A 27 0.70 12.32 -2.96
N GLY A 28 1.96 12.59 -2.59
CA GLY A 28 2.34 12.72 -1.19
C GLY A 28 2.30 11.42 -0.38
N PHE A 29 2.08 10.27 -1.01
CA PHE A 29 2.13 8.97 -0.34
C PHE A 29 3.47 8.75 0.37
N TYR A 30 3.40 8.39 1.64
CA TYR A 30 4.54 8.00 2.45
C TYR A 30 4.43 6.52 2.84
N CYS A 31 5.53 5.79 2.65
CA CYS A 31 5.64 4.39 3.00
C CYS A 31 6.92 4.16 3.78
N GLU A 32 6.83 3.63 5.00
CA GLU A 32 8.02 3.28 5.80
C GLU A 32 8.85 2.16 5.13
N SER A 33 8.17 1.14 4.58
CA SER A 33 8.81 0.04 3.87
C SER A 33 7.86 -0.61 2.86
N ALA A 34 8.34 -1.00 1.68
CA ALA A 34 7.59 -1.79 0.71
C ALA A 34 7.28 -3.22 1.23
N GLN A 35 7.90 -3.65 2.33
CA GLN A 35 7.60 -4.90 3.02
C GLN A 35 6.13 -5.01 3.44
N ILE A 36 5.41 -3.90 3.62
CA ILE A 36 3.97 -3.92 3.97
C ILE A 36 3.11 -4.67 2.93
N PHE A 37 3.61 -4.88 1.72
CA PHE A 37 2.94 -5.63 0.65
C PHE A 37 3.40 -7.09 0.51
N ARG A 38 4.24 -7.60 1.42
CA ARG A 38 4.76 -8.99 1.39
C ARG A 38 3.66 -10.05 1.30
N HIS A 39 2.47 -9.76 1.84
CA HIS A 39 1.34 -10.68 1.88
C HIS A 39 0.23 -10.33 0.87
N LEU A 40 0.52 -9.46 -0.09
CA LEU A 40 -0.37 -9.18 -1.22
C LEU A 40 -0.38 -10.36 -2.19
N ARG A 41 -1.46 -11.14 -2.20
CA ARG A 41 -1.64 -12.30 -3.10
C ARG A 41 -2.45 -11.95 -4.34
N SER A 42 -3.38 -10.99 -4.23
CA SER A 42 -4.18 -10.52 -5.34
C SER A 42 -3.31 -10.08 -6.53
N THR A 43 -3.57 -10.65 -7.70
CA THR A 43 -2.96 -10.25 -8.98
C THR A 43 -3.83 -9.26 -9.76
N LYS A 44 -5.00 -8.89 -9.22
CA LYS A 44 -5.93 -7.95 -9.85
C LYS A 44 -5.25 -6.61 -10.13
N ARG A 45 -5.59 -5.99 -11.26
CA ARG A 45 -5.20 -4.61 -11.54
C ARG A 45 -5.81 -3.71 -10.47
N ARG A 46 -4.98 -2.91 -9.78
CA ARG A 46 -5.40 -2.11 -8.61
C ARG A 46 -5.87 -3.00 -7.44
N ALA A 47 -5.05 -3.96 -7.05
CA ALA A 47 -5.31 -4.80 -5.88
C ALA A 47 -5.31 -3.96 -4.59
N VAL A 48 -4.44 -2.96 -4.52
CA VAL A 48 -4.49 -1.93 -3.47
C VAL A 48 -4.47 -0.57 -4.14
N VAL A 49 -5.37 0.32 -3.73
CA VAL A 49 -5.35 1.73 -4.09
C VAL A 49 -5.24 2.57 -2.83
N ILE A 50 -4.22 3.41 -2.79
CA ILE A 50 -3.95 4.33 -1.71
C ILE A 50 -4.20 5.74 -2.25
N GLY A 51 -5.01 6.51 -1.53
CA GLY A 51 -5.34 7.88 -1.87
C GLY A 51 -4.17 8.86 -1.78
N ASP A 52 -4.48 10.13 -1.96
CA ASP A 52 -3.54 11.24 -1.81
C ASP A 52 -3.22 11.47 -0.33
N HIS A 53 -1.98 11.86 -0.04
CA HIS A 53 -1.48 12.22 1.29
C HIS A 53 -1.68 11.14 2.37
N VAL A 54 -1.68 9.86 1.97
CA VAL A 54 -1.71 8.72 2.90
C VAL A 54 -0.32 8.40 3.44
N SER A 55 -0.23 8.06 4.71
CA SER A 55 1.01 7.58 5.35
C SER A 55 0.84 6.19 5.94
N CYS A 56 1.74 5.27 5.60
CA CYS A 56 1.80 3.91 6.13
C CYS A 56 3.11 3.69 6.89
N TYR A 57 3.06 3.44 8.20
CA TYR A 57 4.24 3.18 9.03
C TYR A 57 3.94 2.37 10.30
N ALA A 58 4.98 2.09 11.09
CA ALA A 58 4.94 1.30 12.32
C ALA A 58 4.44 -0.14 12.11
N GLY A 59 4.93 -0.80 11.05
CA GLY A 59 4.61 -2.21 10.81
C GLY A 59 3.21 -2.47 10.22
N CYS A 60 2.68 -1.53 9.44
CA CYS A 60 1.46 -1.76 8.66
C CYS A 60 1.58 -3.00 7.75
N SER A 61 0.47 -3.64 7.41
CA SER A 61 0.47 -4.74 6.44
C SER A 61 -0.81 -4.79 5.61
N PHE A 62 -0.64 -5.10 4.33
CA PHE A 62 -1.71 -5.41 3.39
C PHE A 62 -1.67 -6.91 3.06
N SER A 63 -2.57 -7.67 3.66
CA SER A 63 -2.76 -9.10 3.38
C SER A 63 -4.05 -9.27 2.59
N VAL A 64 -3.97 -9.05 1.28
CA VAL A 64 -5.12 -9.10 0.36
C VAL A 64 -5.06 -10.40 -0.44
N GLY A 65 -6.07 -11.24 -0.29
CA GLY A 65 -6.18 -12.56 -0.92
C GLY A 65 -6.32 -12.50 -2.44
N GLU A 66 -6.33 -13.65 -3.11
CA GLU A 66 -6.29 -13.75 -4.59
C GLU A 66 -7.43 -12.97 -5.26
N ASN A 67 -8.60 -12.96 -4.62
CA ASN A 67 -9.79 -12.25 -5.08
C ASN A 67 -9.97 -10.87 -4.43
N GLY A 68 -9.11 -10.52 -3.47
CA GLY A 68 -9.25 -9.31 -2.67
C GLY A 68 -8.86 -8.04 -3.43
N GLN A 69 -9.49 -6.93 -3.05
CA GLN A 69 -9.07 -5.57 -3.35
C GLN A 69 -9.26 -4.65 -2.13
N CYS A 70 -8.46 -3.60 -2.03
CA CYS A 70 -8.55 -2.61 -0.96
C CYS A 70 -8.36 -1.19 -1.50
N THR A 71 -9.23 -0.27 -1.08
CA THR A 71 -9.05 1.17 -1.27
C THR A 71 -8.85 1.84 0.10
N ILE A 72 -7.83 2.67 0.22
CA ILE A 72 -7.61 3.59 1.34
C ILE A 72 -7.90 5.01 0.84
N GLY A 73 -8.69 5.76 1.60
CA GLY A 73 -9.08 7.13 1.29
C GLY A 73 -7.95 8.14 1.43
N ASP A 74 -8.17 9.34 0.92
CA ASP A 74 -7.21 10.45 1.00
C ASP A 74 -6.98 10.87 2.47
N PHE A 75 -5.85 11.50 2.74
CA PHE A 75 -5.48 12.06 4.05
C PHE A 75 -5.56 11.06 5.22
N THR A 76 -5.41 9.77 4.92
CA THR A 76 -5.50 8.69 5.91
C THR A 76 -4.14 8.39 6.54
N LEU A 77 -4.14 8.19 7.86
CA LEU A 77 -3.00 7.70 8.61
C LEU A 77 -3.17 6.22 8.95
N LEU A 78 -2.31 5.35 8.42
CA LEU A 78 -2.23 3.95 8.81
C LEU A 78 -0.99 3.76 9.68
N ASN A 79 -1.22 3.51 10.97
CA ASN A 79 -0.18 3.25 11.97
C ASN A 79 -0.38 1.86 12.55
N GLY A 80 0.56 0.94 12.30
CA GLY A 80 0.49 -0.45 12.76
C GLY A 80 -0.76 -1.21 12.31
N ALA A 81 -1.45 -0.75 11.26
CA ALA A 81 -2.71 -1.32 10.81
C ALA A 81 -2.50 -2.61 10.00
N LEU A 82 -3.32 -3.62 10.28
CA LEU A 82 -3.40 -4.85 9.49
C LEU A 82 -4.67 -4.81 8.63
N ILE A 83 -4.51 -4.69 7.32
CA ILE A 83 -5.60 -4.63 6.36
C ILE A 83 -5.72 -5.98 5.65
N MET A 84 -6.82 -6.68 5.88
CA MET A 84 -7.07 -8.05 5.39
C MET A 84 -8.37 -8.12 4.60
N ALA A 85 -8.33 -8.64 3.37
CA ALA A 85 -9.52 -8.76 2.53
C ALA A 85 -9.42 -9.93 1.54
N GLU A 86 -10.46 -10.76 1.47
CA GLU A 86 -10.64 -11.80 0.44
C GLU A 86 -11.55 -11.36 -0.71
N ASP A 87 -12.36 -10.32 -0.50
CA ASP A 87 -13.21 -9.72 -1.53
C ASP A 87 -12.92 -8.23 -1.69
N LYS A 88 -13.46 -7.37 -0.81
CA LYS A 88 -13.30 -5.93 -0.95
C LYS A 88 -13.34 -5.16 0.38
N ILE A 89 -12.43 -4.19 0.52
CA ILE A 89 -12.55 -3.05 1.44
C ILE A 89 -12.61 -1.77 0.59
N ASP A 90 -13.58 -0.89 0.87
CA ASP A 90 -13.76 0.36 0.14
C ASP A 90 -13.67 1.57 1.08
N GLY A 91 -12.49 2.18 1.15
CA GLY A 91 -12.30 3.50 1.75
C GLY A 91 -12.86 4.58 0.83
N ARG A 92 -13.64 5.51 1.38
CA ARG A 92 -14.10 6.68 0.63
C ARG A 92 -12.89 7.51 0.19
N ARG A 93 -12.84 7.83 -1.10
CA ARG A 93 -11.89 8.81 -1.66
C ARG A 93 -12.45 10.20 -1.43
#